data_AF-A0A522V9U1-F1
#
_entry.id   AF-A0A522V9U1-F1
#
_cell.length_a   1.000
_cell.length_b   1.000
_cell.length_c   1.000
_cell.angle_alpha   90.00
_cell.angle_beta   90.00
_cell.angle_gamma   90.00
#
_symmetry.space_group_name_H-M   'P 1'
#
loop_
_entity.id
_entity.type
_entity.pdbx_description
1 polymer ?
#
loop_
_entity_poly.entity_id
_entity_poly.type
_entity_poly.pdbx_seq_one_letter_code
_entity_poly.pdbx_strand_id
1 'polypeptide(L)'
;MSHIDLNQPPPNHTFSISVDREETEGERRVRLFKDVALFVVALGFVMLIVWLCYSTLVSNAATPEEKKWAMPVLSAATGGIIGYLVRK
;
A
#
# COMPACT_ATOMS: atom_id res chain seq x y z
N MET A 1 20.67 -39.78 -14.83
CA MET A 1 20.43 -38.66 -13.89
C MET A 1 21.68 -38.51 -13.05
N SER A 2 22.40 -37.40 -13.18
CA SER A 2 23.62 -37.10 -12.42
C SER A 2 23.25 -36.70 -11.00
N HIS A 3 23.53 -37.59 -10.05
CA HIS A 3 23.36 -37.36 -8.61
C HIS A 3 24.45 -36.40 -8.14
N ILE A 4 24.12 -35.11 -7.99
CA ILE A 4 25.03 -34.09 -7.47
C ILE A 4 25.06 -34.27 -5.95
N ASP A 5 26.19 -34.73 -5.43
CA ASP A 5 26.44 -34.81 -3.99
C ASP A 5 26.85 -33.43 -3.47
N LEU A 6 25.95 -32.78 -2.72
CA LEU A 6 26.16 -31.47 -2.13
C LEU A 6 27.23 -31.47 -1.01
N ASN A 7 27.64 -32.65 -0.53
CA ASN A 7 28.69 -32.79 0.47
C ASN A 7 30.10 -32.89 -0.13
N GLN A 8 30.22 -33.10 -1.45
CA GLN A 8 31.50 -33.18 -2.16
C GLN A 8 31.50 -32.31 -3.42
N PRO A 9 31.59 -30.98 -3.25
CA PRO A 9 31.66 -30.09 -4.38
C PRO A 9 32.96 -30.26 -5.18
N PRO A 10 32.92 -30.16 -6.52
CA PRO A 10 34.11 -30.12 -7.34
C PRO A 10 35.01 -28.94 -6.95
N PRO A 11 36.34 -29.10 -6.97
CA PRO A 11 37.26 -28.00 -6.66
C PRO A 11 37.01 -26.77 -7.56
N ASN A 12 37.21 -25.56 -7.02
CA ASN A 12 36.93 -24.23 -7.62
C ASN A 12 35.45 -23.75 -7.69
N HIS A 13 34.59 -24.14 -6.75
CA HIS A 13 33.21 -23.63 -6.68
C HIS A 13 32.92 -22.92 -5.36
N THR A 14 32.31 -21.73 -5.43
CA THR A 14 31.82 -20.96 -4.26
C THR A 14 30.35 -21.27 -4.02
N PHE A 15 30.02 -21.85 -2.86
CA PHE A 15 28.64 -22.12 -2.45
C PHE A 15 28.16 -21.02 -1.51
N SER A 16 27.01 -20.43 -1.83
CA SER A 16 26.26 -19.56 -0.93
C SER A 16 24.97 -20.27 -0.57
N ILE A 17 24.87 -20.74 0.67
CA ILE A 17 23.68 -21.42 1.19
C ILE A 17 22.95 -20.41 2.08
N SER A 18 21.81 -19.91 1.61
CA SER A 18 20.90 -19.11 2.42
C SER A 18 19.78 -20.00 2.93
N VAL A 19 19.66 -20.12 4.25
CA VAL A 19 18.54 -20.80 4.90
C VAL A 19 17.50 -19.75 5.21
N ASP A 20 16.50 -19.62 4.33
CA ASP A 20 15.32 -18.82 4.62
C ASP A 20 14.31 -19.65 5.40
N ARG A 21 13.70 -19.01 6.41
CA ARG A 21 12.65 -19.64 7.19
C ARG A 21 11.39 -19.73 6.33
N GLU A 22 10.89 -20.95 6.14
CA GLU A 22 9.62 -21.17 5.44
C GLU A 22 8.48 -20.57 6.29
N GLU A 23 7.79 -19.59 5.72
CA GLU A 23 6.72 -18.87 6.42
C GLU A 23 5.53 -19.81 6.66
N THR A 24 5.11 -19.93 7.91
CA THR A 24 3.94 -20.75 8.26
C THR A 24 2.66 -20.06 7.77
N GLU A 25 1.61 -20.85 7.48
CA GLU A 25 0.33 -20.28 7.05
C GLU A 25 -0.26 -19.26 8.06
N GLY A 26 0.00 -19.47 9.36
CA GLY A 26 -0.41 -18.56 10.43
C GLY A 26 0.30 -17.21 10.35
N GLU A 27 1.63 -17.21 10.21
CA GLU A 27 2.44 -15.98 10.05
C GLU A 27 2.01 -15.21 8.80
N ARG A 28 1.79 -15.93 7.70
CA ARG A 28 1.31 -15.34 6.43
C ARG A 28 -0.02 -14.63 6.59
N ARG A 29 -0.99 -15.23 7.29
CA ARG A 29 -2.31 -14.62 7.53
C ARG A 29 -2.19 -13.34 8.36
N VAL A 30 -1.36 -13.33 9.40
CA VAL A 30 -1.15 -12.15 10.23
C VAL A 30 -0.51 -11.00 9.43
N ARG A 31 0.48 -11.30 8.59
CA ARG A 31 1.09 -10.30 7.71
C ARG A 31 0.07 -9.70 6.74
N LEU A 32 -0.66 -10.54 6.03
CA LEU A 32 -1.68 -10.09 5.07
C LEU A 32 -2.80 -9.31 5.75
N PHE A 33 -3.27 -9.75 6.91
CA PHE A 33 -4.30 -9.05 7.66
C PHE A 33 -3.82 -7.66 8.10
N LYS A 34 -2.60 -7.55 8.61
CA LYS A 34 -1.99 -6.27 8.97
C LYS A 34 -1.93 -5.32 7.76
N ASP A 35 -1.49 -5.82 6.61
CA ASP A 35 -1.36 -4.99 5.40
C ASP A 35 -2.73 -4.51 4.90
N VAL A 36 -3.74 -5.39 4.90
CA VAL A 36 -5.12 -5.03 4.56
C VAL A 36 -5.72 -4.06 5.56
N ALA A 37 -5.52 -4.27 6.86
CA ALA A 37 -6.02 -3.39 7.91
C ALA A 37 -5.43 -1.98 7.78
N LEU A 38 -4.11 -1.88 7.53
CA LEU A 38 -3.44 -0.60 7.30
C LEU A 38 -4.03 0.12 6.08
N PHE A 39 -4.26 -0.63 4.99
CA PHE A 39 -4.84 -0.07 3.77
C PHE A 39 -6.29 0.42 3.98
N VAL A 40 -7.12 -0.34 4.70
CA VAL A 40 -8.50 0.05 5.02
C VAL A 40 -8.54 1.29 5.91
N VAL A 41 -7.66 1.37 6.91
CA VAL A 41 -7.55 2.56 7.76
C VAL A 41 -7.16 3.78 6.94
N ALA A 42 -6.15 3.65 6.07
CA ALA A 42 -5.72 4.73 5.18
C ALA A 42 -6.86 5.20 4.25
N LEU A 43 -7.60 4.26 3.64
CA LEU A 43 -8.77 4.59 2.83
C LEU A 43 -9.85 5.32 3.64
N GLY A 44 -10.11 4.89 4.88
CA GLY A 44 -11.06 5.55 5.77
C GLY A 44 -10.68 7.01 6.03
N PHE A 45 -9.40 7.29 6.31
CA PHE A 45 -8.91 8.67 6.46
C PHE A 45 -9.07 9.50 5.19
N VAL A 46 -8.74 8.94 4.03
CA VAL A 46 -8.92 9.64 2.74
C VAL A 46 -10.39 9.97 2.50
N MET A 47 -11.30 9.01 2.70
CA MET A 47 -12.74 9.24 2.53
C MET A 47 -13.27 10.29 3.50
N LEU A 48 -12.83 10.26 4.76
CA LEU A 48 -13.22 11.26 5.76
C LEU A 48 -12.76 12.67 5.37
N ILE A 49 -11.52 12.81 4.88
CA ILE A 49 -11.00 14.11 4.41
C ILE A 49 -11.80 14.61 3.21
N VAL A 50 -12.05 13.75 2.22
CA VAL A 50 -12.85 14.09 1.04
C VAL A 50 -14.26 14.53 1.45
N TRP A 51 -14.89 13.80 2.38
CA TRP A 51 -16.20 14.14 2.91
C TRP A 51 -16.21 15.52 3.58
N LEU A 52 -15.24 15.79 4.46
CA LEU A 52 -15.12 17.08 5.14
C LEU A 52 -14.93 18.22 4.13
N CYS A 53 -13.99 18.09 3.20
CA CYS A 53 -13.75 19.11 2.18
C CYS A 53 -14.99 19.35 1.30
N TYR A 54 -15.69 18.30 0.91
CA TYR A 54 -16.94 18.41 0.16
C TYR A 54 -18.02 19.14 0.97
N SER A 55 -18.19 18.78 2.24
CA SER A 55 -19.16 19.44 3.13
C SER A 55 -18.87 20.94 3.33
N THR A 56 -17.60 21.32 3.45
CA THR A 56 -17.16 22.71 3.55
C THR A 56 -17.48 23.50 2.28
N LEU A 57 -17.31 22.91 1.09
CA LEU A 57 -17.62 23.60 -0.17
C LEU A 57 -19.12 23.88 -0.34
N VAL A 58 -19.96 22.91 0.03
CA VAL A 58 -21.42 23.00 -0.10
C VAL A 58 -22.05 23.84 1.03
N SER A 59 -21.37 24.00 2.17
CA SER A 59 -21.86 24.82 3.28
C SER A 59 -21.98 26.30 2.93
N ASN A 60 -23.13 26.89 3.27
CA ASN A 60 -23.36 28.34 3.16
C ASN A 60 -22.73 29.13 4.32
N ALA A 61 -22.39 28.45 5.42
CA ALA A 61 -21.74 29.06 6.58
C ALA A 61 -20.21 29.10 6.45
N ALA A 62 -19.63 28.34 5.51
CA ALA A 62 -18.19 28.29 5.31
C ALA A 62 -17.68 29.56 4.61
N THR A 63 -16.58 30.07 5.14
CA THR A 63 -15.90 31.26 4.62
C THR A 63 -15.21 30.97 3.27
N PRO A 64 -14.96 32.00 2.46
CA PRO A 64 -14.21 31.84 1.21
C PRO A 64 -12.83 31.23 1.39
N GLU A 65 -12.18 31.50 2.53
CA GLU A 65 -10.86 30.96 2.85
C GLU A 65 -10.90 29.46 3.13
N GLU A 66 -11.87 28.97 3.89
CA GLU A 66 -12.05 27.54 4.14
C GLU A 66 -12.34 26.77 2.84
N LYS A 67 -13.15 27.36 1.95
CA LYS A 67 -13.44 26.77 0.64
C LYS A 67 -12.19 26.71 -0.24
N LYS A 68 -11.33 27.73 -0.20
CA LYS A 68 -10.07 27.78 -0.93
C LYS A 68 -9.12 26.66 -0.52
N TRP A 69 -9.10 26.26 0.75
CA TRP A 69 -8.30 25.12 1.22
C TRP A 69 -8.94 23.76 0.89
N ALA A 70 -10.27 23.66 0.91
CA ALA A 70 -10.98 22.42 0.60
C ALA A 70 -10.90 22.01 -0.88
N MET A 71 -10.93 22.99 -1.79
CA MET A 71 -10.96 22.75 -3.24
C MET A 71 -9.74 22.00 -3.81
N PRO A 72 -8.48 22.36 -3.52
CA PRO A 72 -7.32 21.64 -4.03
C PRO A 72 -7.21 20.22 -3.49
N VAL A 73 -7.70 19.95 -2.28
CA VAL A 73 -7.73 18.60 -1.68
C VAL A 73 -8.62 17.67 -2.51
N LEU A 74 -9.79 18.14 -2.93
CA LEU A 74 -10.69 17.35 -3.78
C LEU A 74 -10.12 17.14 -5.19
N SER A 75 -9.48 18.16 -5.76
CA SER A 75 -8.78 18.04 -7.05
C SER A 75 -7.65 17.02 -6.98
N ALA A 76 -6.85 17.05 -5.91
CA ALA A 76 -5.77 16.09 -5.68
C ALA A 76 -6.30 14.67 -5.49
N ALA A 77 -7.38 14.48 -4.73
CA ALA A 77 -8.03 13.18 -4.57
C ALA A 77 -8.54 12.62 -5.91
N THR A 78 -9.21 13.47 -6.70
CA THR A 78 -9.70 13.10 -8.04
C THR A 78 -8.55 12.75 -8.98
N GLY A 79 -7.51 13.57 -9.03
CA GLY A 79 -6.31 13.33 -9.83
C GLY A 79 -5.56 12.07 -9.41
N GLY A 80 -5.48 11.78 -8.11
CA GLY A 80 -4.90 10.54 -7.58
C GLY A 80 -5.67 9.30 -7.99
N ILE A 81 -7.02 9.34 -7.92
CA ILE A 81 -7.89 8.23 -8.35
C ILE A 81 -7.77 8.00 -9.86
N ILE A 82 -7.90 9.06 -10.66
CA ILE A 82 -7.76 8.98 -12.12
C ILE A 82 -6.36 8.48 -12.48
N GLY A 83 -5.32 9.02 -11.85
CA GLY A 83 -3.94 8.59 -12.06
C GLY A 83 -3.72 7.12 -11.72
N TYR A 84 -4.34 6.61 -10.66
CA TYR A 84 -4.31 5.18 -10.33
C TYR A 84 -5.04 4.32 -11.38
N LEU A 85 -6.23 4.75 -11.83
CA LEU A 85 -7.05 4.00 -12.79
C LEU A 85 -6.49 4.01 -14.22
N VAL A 86 -5.91 5.13 -14.64
CA VAL A 86 -5.37 5.33 -16.00
C VAL A 86 -3.99 4.71 -16.17
N ARG A 87 -3.23 4.47 -15.09
CA ARG A 87 -1.91 3.82 -15.14
C ARG A 87 -1.97 2.30 -15.37
N LYS A 88 -3.03 1.83 -16.01
CA LYS A 88 -3.06 0.54 -16.71
C LYS A 88 -2.22 0.63 -17.97
#